data_AF-A0A924C8W8-F1
#
_entry.id   AF-A0A924C8W8-F1
#
_cell.length_a   1.000
_cell.length_b   1.000
_cell.length_c   1.000
_cell.angle_alpha   90.00
_cell.angle_beta   90.00
_cell.angle_gamma   90.00
#
_symmetry.space_group_name_H-M   'P 1'
#
loop_
_entity.id
_entity.type
_entity.pdbx_description
1 polymer ?
#
loop_
_entity_poly.entity_id
_entity_poly.type
_entity_poly.pdbx_seq_one_letter_code
_entity_poly.pdbx_strand_id
1 'polypeptide(L)'
;MSNPVRTLSSVVSCLSDYDPDALPVAQARDIIADFIEPIDAVEHVALPAALGRVLAADVISPADVPAHDNSAMDGYAFASSDLTTQTDLTLNVVGTAF
;
A
#
# COMPACT_ATOMS: atom_id res chain seq x y z
N MET A 1 35.90 6.24 -43.60
CA MET A 1 36.19 6.74 -42.23
C MET A 1 36.74 8.14 -42.33
N SER A 2 35.95 9.15 -41.97
CA SER A 2 36.47 10.47 -41.60
C SER A 2 35.47 11.05 -40.60
N ASN A 3 35.90 11.18 -39.35
CA ASN A 3 35.07 11.61 -38.24
C ASN A 3 34.90 13.14 -38.33
N PRO A 4 33.69 13.70 -38.35
CA PRO A 4 33.53 15.14 -38.48
C PRO A 4 34.15 15.86 -37.28
N VAL A 5 34.95 16.87 -37.57
CA VAL A 5 35.58 17.76 -36.58
C VAL A 5 34.46 18.49 -35.83
N ARG A 6 34.38 18.27 -34.51
CA ARG A 6 33.41 18.95 -33.65
C ARG A 6 33.70 20.45 -33.66
N THR A 7 32.70 21.24 -34.04
CA THR A 7 32.76 22.71 -34.03
C THR A 7 32.36 23.24 -32.66
N LEU A 8 32.84 24.44 -32.28
CA LEU A 8 32.46 25.11 -31.03
C LEU A 8 30.92 25.20 -30.87
N SER A 9 30.20 25.49 -31.95
CA SER A 9 28.74 25.50 -31.97
C SER A 9 28.11 24.15 -31.64
N SER A 10 28.70 23.03 -32.08
CA SER A 10 28.20 21.68 -31.78
C SER A 10 28.46 21.21 -30.34
N VAL A 11 29.44 21.81 -29.66
CA VAL A 11 29.73 21.54 -28.24
C VAL A 11 28.84 22.40 -27.35
N VAL A 12 28.64 23.68 -27.73
CA VAL A 12 27.79 24.64 -26.99
C VAL A 12 26.30 24.33 -27.13
N SER A 13 25.86 23.76 -28.26
CA SER A 13 24.49 23.26 -28.42
C SER A 13 24.12 22.12 -27.46
N CYS A 14 25.11 21.44 -26.85
CA CYS A 14 24.89 20.45 -25.80
C CYS A 14 25.10 21.01 -24.38
N LEU A 15 25.48 22.29 -24.25
CA LEU A 15 25.81 22.96 -22.99
C LEU A 15 24.86 24.11 -22.64
N SER A 16 23.89 24.43 -23.50
CA SER A 16 22.94 25.52 -23.28
C SER A 16 21.49 25.05 -23.44
N ASP A 17 21.11 24.08 -22.60
CA ASP A 17 19.70 23.74 -22.32
C ASP A 17 19.01 24.79 -21.42
N TYR A 18 19.67 25.90 -21.12
CA TYR A 18 19.16 26.94 -20.23
C TYR A 18 18.44 28.01 -21.04
N ASP A 19 17.13 27.83 -21.18
CA ASP A 19 16.19 28.88 -21.52
C ASP A 19 15.75 29.59 -20.21
N PRO A 20 16.11 30.87 -19.99
CA PRO A 20 15.75 31.60 -18.77
C PRO A 20 14.25 31.86 -18.65
N ASP A 21 13.50 31.74 -19.75
CA ASP A 21 12.05 31.89 -19.80
C ASP A 21 11.34 30.53 -19.72
N ALA A 22 12.08 29.42 -19.59
CA ALA A 22 11.50 28.10 -19.46
C ALA A 22 10.69 27.97 -18.16
N LEU A 23 9.49 27.41 -18.30
CA LEU A 23 8.63 27.13 -17.17
C LEU A 23 9.32 26.10 -16.24
N PRO A 24 9.49 26.40 -14.94
CA PRO A 24 9.98 25.43 -13.97
C PRO A 24 9.14 24.15 -13.98
N VAL A 25 9.79 22.98 -13.88
CA VAL A 25 9.10 21.67 -13.92
C VAL A 25 7.97 21.57 -12.89
N ALA A 26 8.13 22.16 -11.71
CA ALA A 26 7.07 22.19 -10.70
C ALA A 26 5.82 22.94 -11.20
N GLN A 27 5.99 24.13 -11.78
CA GLN A 27 4.88 24.91 -12.34
C GLN A 27 4.24 24.21 -13.54
N ALA A 28 5.02 23.53 -14.37
CA ALA A 28 4.48 22.72 -15.46
C ALA A 28 3.60 21.58 -14.94
N ARG A 29 4.01 20.92 -13.85
CA ARG A 29 3.23 19.85 -13.21
C ARG A 29 1.94 20.38 -12.58
N ASP A 30 1.99 21.55 -11.95
CA ASP A 30 0.81 22.19 -11.35
C ASP A 30 -0.22 22.53 -12.44
N ILE A 31 0.22 23.17 -13.54
CA ILE A 31 -0.64 23.44 -14.69
C ILE A 31 -1.24 22.14 -15.23
N ILE A 32 -0.43 21.10 -15.46
CA ILE A 32 -0.94 19.83 -15.97
C ILE A 32 -2.00 19.25 -15.02
N ALA A 33 -1.77 19.30 -13.70
CA ALA A 33 -2.73 18.83 -12.71
C ALA A 33 -4.05 19.62 -12.74
N ASP A 34 -4.00 20.94 -12.96
CA ASP A 34 -5.19 21.79 -13.06
C ASP A 34 -6.08 21.46 -14.27
N PHE A 35 -5.54 20.82 -15.30
CA PHE A 35 -6.26 20.46 -16.53
C PHE A 35 -6.70 18.99 -16.60
N ILE A 36 -6.35 18.16 -15.61
CA ILE A 36 -6.71 16.73 -15.60
C ILE A 36 -7.91 16.50 -14.68
N GLU A 37 -8.94 15.84 -15.23
CA GLU A 37 -10.07 15.36 -14.47
C GLU A 37 -9.87 13.87 -14.09
N PRO A 38 -10.15 13.48 -12.83
CA PRO A 38 -10.15 12.07 -12.44
C PRO A 38 -11.14 11.25 -13.27
N ILE A 39 -10.78 10.00 -13.58
CA ILE A 39 -11.70 9.06 -14.22
C ILE A 39 -12.78 8.65 -13.21
N ASP A 40 -14.05 8.77 -13.59
CA ASP A 40 -15.22 8.43 -12.78
C ASP A 40 -15.83 7.06 -13.13
N ALA A 41 -15.38 6.45 -14.22
CA ALA A 41 -15.83 5.13 -14.65
C ALA A 41 -15.42 4.05 -13.66
N VAL A 42 -16.40 3.28 -13.18
CA VAL A 42 -16.22 2.16 -12.27
C VAL A 42 -16.67 0.87 -12.92
N GLU A 43 -15.91 -0.20 -12.68
CA GLU A 43 -16.33 -1.56 -13.04
C GLU A 43 -16.11 -2.51 -11.86
N HIS A 44 -16.92 -3.57 -11.82
CA HIS A 44 -16.74 -4.67 -10.89
C HIS A 44 -16.01 -5.80 -11.57
N VAL A 45 -14.87 -6.19 -11.00
CA VAL A 45 -14.04 -7.29 -11.51
C VAL A 45 -13.90 -8.37 -10.44
N ALA A 46 -13.62 -9.60 -10.86
CA ALA A 46 -13.27 -10.67 -9.92
C ALA A 46 -11.92 -10.39 -9.27
N LEU A 47 -11.73 -10.86 -8.01
CA LEU A 47 -10.49 -10.63 -7.24
C LEU A 47 -9.19 -10.98 -7.98
N PRO A 48 -9.09 -12.10 -8.74
CA PRO A 48 -7.87 -12.41 -9.48
C PRO A 48 -7.49 -11.38 -10.56
N ALA A 49 -8.47 -10.61 -11.06
CA ALA A 49 -8.27 -9.57 -12.06
C ALA A 49 -8.06 -8.16 -11.44
N ALA A 50 -8.11 -8.05 -10.11
CA ALA A 50 -8.01 -6.77 -9.41
C ALA A 50 -6.56 -6.28 -9.21
N LEU A 51 -5.55 -7.13 -9.40
CA LEU A 51 -4.15 -6.77 -9.20
C LEU A 51 -3.73 -5.63 -10.16
N GLY A 52 -3.19 -4.55 -9.60
CA GLY A 52 -2.77 -3.36 -10.37
C GLY A 52 -3.89 -2.37 -10.71
N ARG A 53 -5.13 -2.64 -10.28
CA ARG A 53 -6.26 -1.71 -10.40
C ARG A 53 -6.28 -0.72 -9.23
N VAL A 54 -6.99 0.40 -9.39
CA VAL A 54 -7.24 1.39 -8.34
C VAL A 54 -8.65 1.18 -7.79
N LEU A 55 -8.80 1.18 -6.46
CA LEU A 55 -10.11 1.08 -5.83
C LEU A 55 -10.95 2.33 -6.14
N ALA A 56 -12.19 2.11 -6.54
CA ALA A 56 -13.14 3.21 -6.78
C ALA A 56 -13.74 3.77 -5.47
N ALA A 57 -13.74 2.97 -4.40
CA ALA A 57 -14.26 3.34 -3.09
C ALA A 57 -13.56 2.52 -1.98
N ASP A 58 -13.70 2.98 -0.74
CA ASP A 58 -13.18 2.27 0.44
C ASP A 58 -13.77 0.86 0.58
N VAL A 59 -12.93 -0.10 0.99
CA VAL A 59 -13.34 -1.47 1.29
C VAL A 59 -13.48 -1.62 2.80
N ILE A 60 -14.71 -1.66 3.30
CA ILE A 60 -15.02 -1.78 4.72
C ILE A 60 -15.35 -3.23 5.04
N SER A 61 -14.74 -3.78 6.09
CA SER A 61 -15.06 -5.15 6.53
C SER A 61 -16.49 -5.21 7.05
N PRO A 62 -17.32 -6.16 6.58
CA PRO A 62 -18.68 -6.33 7.09
C PRO A 62 -18.73 -7.10 8.42
N ALA A 63 -17.60 -7.63 8.91
CA ALA A 63 -17.52 -8.45 10.10
C ALA A 63 -16.16 -8.34 10.79
N ASP A 64 -16.12 -8.72 12.07
CA ASP A 64 -14.89 -8.89 12.83
C ASP A 64 -14.09 -10.09 12.31
N VAL A 65 -12.77 -9.96 12.35
CA VAL A 65 -11.84 -11.03 11.97
C VAL A 65 -10.74 -11.11 13.04
N PRO A 66 -10.74 -12.13 13.92
CA PRO A 66 -11.66 -13.27 13.95
C PRO A 66 -13.08 -12.89 14.40
N ALA A 67 -14.08 -13.67 13.96
CA ALA A 67 -15.48 -13.39 14.30
C ALA A 67 -15.82 -13.65 15.77
N HIS A 68 -15.05 -14.50 16.45
CA HIS A 68 -15.23 -14.92 17.83
C HIS A 68 -13.87 -15.10 18.50
N ASP A 69 -13.87 -15.13 19.84
CA ASP A 69 -12.69 -15.49 20.62
C ASP A 69 -12.28 -16.93 20.28
N ASN A 70 -11.03 -17.11 19.86
CA ASN A 70 -10.45 -18.40 19.56
C ASN A 70 -9.13 -18.61 20.32
N SER A 71 -8.78 -19.87 20.57
CA SER A 71 -7.48 -20.17 21.16
C SER A 71 -6.38 -19.95 20.13
N ALA A 72 -5.35 -19.20 20.50
CA ALA A 72 -4.18 -18.99 19.64
C ALA A 72 -3.28 -20.23 19.53
N MET A 73 -3.37 -21.15 20.51
CA MET A 73 -2.57 -22.37 20.59
C MET A 73 -3.39 -23.52 21.16
N ASP A 74 -2.85 -24.73 21.07
CA ASP A 74 -3.36 -25.87 21.80
C ASP A 74 -3.10 -25.69 23.30
N GLY A 75 -4.11 -25.97 24.13
CA GLY A 75 -4.00 -25.79 25.57
C GLY A 75 -5.31 -26.05 26.31
N TYR A 76 -5.40 -25.50 27.52
CA TYR A 76 -6.58 -25.61 28.38
C TYR A 76 -7.19 -24.23 28.58
N ALA A 77 -8.50 -24.11 28.33
CA ALA A 77 -9.26 -22.93 28.71
C ALA A 77 -9.69 -23.04 30.18
N PHE A 78 -9.40 -22.01 30.97
CA PHE A 78 -9.81 -21.89 32.36
C PHE A 78 -9.93 -20.40 32.72
N ALA A 79 -10.59 -20.08 33.83
CA ALA A 79 -10.73 -18.69 34.27
C ALA A 79 -9.40 -18.17 34.82
N SER A 80 -8.88 -17.07 34.25
CA SER A 80 -7.60 -16.50 34.70
C SER A 80 -7.61 -16.06 36.16
N SER A 81 -8.80 -15.76 36.71
CA SER A 81 -9.00 -15.45 38.13
C SER A 81 -8.62 -16.57 39.09
N ASP A 82 -8.56 -17.82 38.60
CA ASP A 82 -8.22 -18.98 39.43
C ASP A 82 -6.69 -19.09 39.64
N LEU A 83 -5.88 -18.33 38.88
CA LEU A 83 -4.43 -18.29 39.06
C LEU A 83 -4.04 -17.44 40.26
N THR A 84 -3.24 -18.01 41.14
CA THR A 84 -2.55 -17.29 42.20
C THR A 84 -1.04 -17.42 41.99
N THR A 85 -0.27 -16.41 42.41
CA THR A 85 1.19 -16.38 42.19
C THR A 85 1.97 -17.27 43.16
N GLN A 86 1.31 -17.89 44.13
CA GLN A 86 1.95 -18.52 45.28
C GLN A 86 1.71 -20.03 45.37
N THR A 87 0.77 -20.58 44.60
CA THR A 87 0.42 -22.01 44.67
C THR A 87 0.07 -22.55 43.28
N ASP A 88 0.45 -23.79 43.03
CA ASP A 88 0.07 -24.51 41.82
C ASP A 88 -1.46 -24.68 41.74
N LEU A 89 -2.02 -24.43 40.55
CA LEU A 89 -3.44 -24.61 40.27
C LEU A 89 -3.67 -26.00 39.67
N THR A 90 -4.46 -26.83 40.35
CA THR A 90 -4.88 -28.14 39.85
C THR A 90 -6.34 -28.10 39.43
N LEU A 91 -6.63 -28.45 38.17
CA LEU A 91 -7.98 -28.46 37.60
C LEU A 91 -8.29 -29.83 36.98
N ASN A 92 -9.58 -30.17 36.94
CA ASN A 92 -10.09 -31.33 36.21
C ASN A 92 -10.53 -30.91 34.81
N VAL A 93 -10.14 -31.67 33.79
CA VAL A 93 -10.61 -31.45 32.42
C VAL A 93 -12.07 -31.90 32.32
N VAL A 94 -12.97 -30.98 31.97
CA VAL A 94 -14.42 -31.23 31.91
C VAL A 94 -14.98 -31.32 30.49
N GLY A 95 -14.18 -30.99 29.47
CA GLY A 95 -14.59 -31.01 28.08
C GLY A 95 -13.48 -30.57 27.13
N THR A 96 -13.79 -30.56 25.83
CA THR A 96 -12.89 -30.14 24.74
C THR A 96 -13.67 -29.32 23.72
N ALA A 97 -13.01 -28.38 23.06
CA ALA A 97 -13.55 -27.59 21.94
C ALA A 97 -12.58 -27.63 20.76
N PHE A 98 -13.09 -27.59 19.53
CA PHE A 98 -12.34 -27.64 18.28
C PHE A 98 -12.81 -26.54 17.33
#